data_AF-A0A151KUE2-F1
#
_entry.id   AF-A0A151KUE2-F1
#
_cell.length_a   1.000
_cell.length_b   1.000
_cell.length_c   1.000
_cell.angle_alpha   90.00
_cell.angle_beta   90.00
_cell.angle_gamma   90.00
#
_symmetry.space_group_name_H-M   'P 1'
#
loop_
_entity.id
_entity.type
_entity.pdbx_description
1 polymer ?
#
loop_
_entity_poly.entity_id
_entity_poly.type
_entity_poly.pdbx_seq_one_letter_code
_entity_poly.pdbx_strand_id
1 'polypeptide(L)'
;MIYDSVPWKNECLKLAKKLEKRYNQKKWSDRSLFTLEKEVFLGLFALRKLMESNKVTDQLKHRKVKLAVYPANEKQITLLNQHRFPELYDLYAGQTEEISYWNICNQFIHSSIFAPFVPFGKSLVGFYIASDRAKKEKLYYVQLKVLVEMLESVGNNYPKSLELTYSDKNKEYKVSSS
;
A
#
# COMPACT_ATOMS: atom_id res chain seq x y z
N MET A 1 -6.32 8.77 -16.19
CA MET A 1 -5.87 7.90 -17.28
C MET A 1 -4.35 7.99 -17.34
N ILE A 2 -3.64 6.86 -17.34
CA ILE A 2 -2.22 6.80 -17.73
C ILE A 2 -2.19 6.49 -19.24
N TYR A 3 -1.59 7.37 -20.04
CA TYR A 3 -1.43 7.14 -21.48
C TYR A 3 -0.36 6.07 -21.73
N ASP A 4 0.90 6.39 -21.43
CA ASP A 4 2.03 5.47 -21.46
C ASP A 4 2.36 4.96 -20.05
N SER A 5 2.36 3.64 -19.88
CA SER A 5 2.62 2.99 -18.59
C SER A 5 4.07 2.60 -18.36
N VAL A 6 4.90 2.56 -19.40
CA VAL A 6 6.29 2.09 -19.31
C VAL A 6 7.12 2.96 -18.36
N PRO A 7 7.08 4.31 -18.43
CA PRO A 7 7.83 5.15 -17.50
C PRO A 7 7.41 4.95 -16.04
N TRP A 8 6.10 4.85 -15.79
CA TRP A 8 5.55 4.63 -14.45
C TRP A 8 5.99 3.28 -13.87
N LYS A 9 6.00 2.23 -14.69
CA LYS A 9 6.48 0.90 -14.31
C LYS A 9 7.98 0.90 -14.00
N ASN A 10 8.78 1.58 -14.82
CA ASN A 10 10.21 1.76 -14.56
C ASN A 10 10.46 2.50 -13.24
N GLU A 11 9.67 3.53 -12.93
CA GLU A 11 9.74 4.20 -11.62
C GLU A 11 9.35 3.27 -10.46
N CYS A 12 8.35 2.39 -10.64
CA CYS A 12 8.02 1.37 -9.64
C CYS A 12 9.22 0.46 -9.36
N LEU A 13 9.91 -0.03 -10.40
CA LEU A 13 11.10 -0.87 -10.27
C LEU A 13 12.28 -0.14 -9.61
N LYS A 14 12.48 1.14 -9.92
CA LYS A 14 13.50 1.98 -9.25
C LYS A 14 13.17 2.17 -7.78
N LEU A 15 11.91 2.46 -7.44
CA LEU A 15 11.45 2.62 -6.07
C LEU A 15 11.58 1.32 -5.28
N ALA A 16 11.25 0.17 -5.86
CA ALA A 16 11.43 -1.14 -5.24
C ALA A 16 12.89 -1.33 -4.77
N LYS A 17 13.86 -1.14 -5.66
CA LYS A 17 15.30 -1.23 -5.34
C LYS A 17 15.76 -0.23 -4.28
N LYS A 18 15.15 0.96 -4.22
CA LYS A 18 15.47 1.96 -3.19
C LYS A 18 14.90 1.57 -1.83
N LEU A 19 13.64 1.13 -1.80
CA LEU A 19 12.96 0.71 -0.59
C LEU A 19 13.58 -0.56 0.00
N GLU A 20 13.98 -1.51 -0.82
CA GLU A 20 14.69 -2.72 -0.38
C GLU A 20 15.95 -2.38 0.43
N LYS A 21 16.73 -1.37 -0.01
CA LYS A 21 17.93 -0.93 0.73
C LYS A 21 17.63 -0.36 2.12
N ARG A 22 16.38 0.06 2.40
CA ARG A 22 15.96 0.58 3.71
C ARG A 22 15.94 -0.50 4.81
N TYR A 23 15.90 -1.78 4.43
CA TYR A 23 16.12 -2.89 5.37
C TYR A 23 17.48 -2.80 6.08
N ASN A 24 18.51 -2.32 5.38
CA ASN A 24 19.87 -2.24 5.91
C ASN A 24 20.25 -0.84 6.43
N GLN A 25 19.31 0.11 6.42
CA GLN A 25 19.57 1.47 6.88
C GLN A 25 19.69 1.54 8.40
N LYS A 26 20.85 2.02 8.87
CA LYS A 26 21.20 2.08 10.31
C LYS A 26 20.98 3.45 10.97
N LYS A 27 20.82 4.51 10.17
CA LYS A 27 20.65 5.88 10.65
C LYS A 27 19.39 6.48 10.05
N TRP A 28 18.54 7.06 10.90
CA TRP A 28 17.30 7.71 10.51
C TRP A 28 17.31 9.15 11.02
N SER A 29 17.40 10.09 10.08
CA SER A 29 17.15 11.52 10.32
C SER A 29 15.76 11.90 9.81
N ASP A 30 15.25 13.07 10.21
CA ASP A 30 13.97 13.60 9.71
C ASP A 30 13.93 13.67 8.19
N ARG A 31 15.06 14.08 7.57
CA ARG A 31 15.20 14.07 6.10
C ARG A 31 15.04 12.67 5.51
N SER A 32 15.56 11.64 6.17
CA SER A 32 15.43 10.26 5.71
C SER A 32 14.01 9.72 5.89
N LEU A 33 13.32 10.09 6.97
CA LEU A 33 11.92 9.76 7.22
C LEU A 33 11.01 10.43 6.19
N PHE A 34 11.21 11.71 5.92
CA PHE A 34 10.50 12.43 4.86
C PHE A 34 10.73 11.79 3.48
N THR A 35 11.99 11.41 3.18
CA THR A 35 12.31 10.75 1.90
C THR A 35 11.59 9.41 1.79
N LEU A 36 11.57 8.61 2.86
CA LEU A 36 10.84 7.35 2.91
C LEU A 36 9.35 7.58 2.68
N GLU A 37 8.73 8.49 3.44
CA GLU A 37 7.31 8.82 3.32
C GLU A 37 6.94 9.21 1.89
N LYS A 38 7.70 10.14 1.30
CA LYS A 38 7.50 10.57 -0.08
C LYS A 38 7.64 9.41 -1.07
N GLU A 39 8.67 8.57 -0.93
CA GLU A 39 8.91 7.43 -1.83
C GLU A 39 7.78 6.39 -1.73
N VAL A 40 7.30 6.11 -0.52
CA VAL A 40 6.20 5.19 -0.27
C VAL A 40 4.91 5.73 -0.91
N PHE A 41 4.53 6.98 -0.62
CA PHE A 41 3.29 7.54 -1.16
C PHE A 41 3.31 7.69 -2.69
N LEU A 42 4.43 8.14 -3.28
CA LEU A 42 4.54 8.20 -4.74
C LEU A 42 4.49 6.81 -5.38
N GLY A 43 5.12 5.81 -4.75
CA GLY A 43 5.04 4.42 -5.20
C GLY A 43 3.61 3.90 -5.18
N LEU A 44 2.89 4.07 -4.08
CA LEU A 44 1.50 3.62 -3.94
C LEU A 44 0.52 4.37 -4.85
N PHE A 45 0.75 5.67 -5.07
CA PHE A 45 0.02 6.42 -6.08
C PHE A 45 0.25 5.84 -7.48
N ALA A 46 1.50 5.57 -7.86
CA ALA A 46 1.81 4.96 -9.16
C ALA A 46 1.14 3.59 -9.32
N LEU A 47 1.25 2.72 -8.30
CA LEU A 47 0.58 1.41 -8.26
C LEU A 47 -0.92 1.54 -8.49
N ARG A 48 -1.57 2.42 -7.73
CA ARG A 48 -3.00 2.70 -7.83
C ARG A 48 -3.38 3.19 -9.22
N LYS A 49 -2.68 4.19 -9.76
CA LYS A 49 -3.00 4.77 -11.08
C LYS A 49 -2.81 3.76 -12.21
N LEU A 50 -1.81 2.88 -12.12
CA LEU A 50 -1.60 1.79 -13.07
C LEU A 50 -2.74 0.77 -13.02
N MET A 51 -3.19 0.38 -11.82
CA MET A 51 -4.34 -0.52 -11.62
C MET A 51 -5.66 0.09 -12.10
N GLU A 52 -5.92 1.37 -11.81
CA GLU A 52 -7.13 2.07 -12.25
C GLU A 52 -7.19 2.27 -13.76
N SER A 53 -6.03 2.39 -14.41
CA SER A 53 -5.95 2.63 -15.86
C SER A 53 -5.86 1.32 -16.66
N ASN A 54 -6.11 0.17 -16.04
CA ASN A 54 -6.00 -1.17 -16.64
C ASN A 54 -4.63 -1.41 -17.31
N LYS A 55 -3.58 -0.83 -16.73
CA LYS A 55 -2.18 -1.01 -17.17
C LYS A 55 -1.49 -2.18 -16.48
N VAL A 56 -2.24 -2.96 -15.70
CA VAL A 56 -1.87 -4.25 -15.14
C VAL A 56 -3.07 -5.17 -15.20
N THR A 57 -2.82 -6.48 -15.24
CA THR A 57 -3.85 -7.53 -15.30
C THR A 57 -4.74 -7.51 -14.06
N ASP A 58 -6.01 -7.88 -14.21
CA ASP A 58 -6.95 -7.95 -13.09
C ASP A 58 -6.54 -9.01 -12.05
N GLN A 59 -5.93 -10.11 -12.50
CA GLN A 59 -5.35 -11.11 -11.61
C GLN A 59 -4.36 -10.48 -10.63
N LEU A 60 -3.47 -9.61 -11.11
CA LEU A 60 -2.49 -8.94 -10.25
C LEU A 60 -3.13 -7.89 -9.32
N LYS A 61 -4.07 -7.10 -9.85
CA LYS A 61 -4.83 -6.11 -9.07
C LYS A 61 -5.58 -6.75 -7.89
N HIS A 62 -6.13 -7.94 -8.10
CA HIS A 62 -6.87 -8.70 -7.10
C HIS A 62 -6.03 -9.74 -6.35
N ARG A 63 -4.73 -9.84 -6.63
CA ARG A 63 -3.80 -10.71 -5.90
C ARG A 63 -3.88 -10.38 -4.41
N LYS A 64 -4.12 -11.40 -3.60
CA LYS A 64 -4.21 -11.30 -2.14
C LYS A 64 -2.88 -11.63 -1.49
N VAL A 65 -2.59 -10.94 -0.40
CA VAL A 65 -1.48 -11.24 0.50
C VAL A 65 -1.99 -11.25 1.94
N LYS A 66 -1.32 -12.03 2.78
CA LYS A 66 -1.61 -12.15 4.20
C LYS A 66 -0.89 -11.04 4.96
N LEU A 67 -1.65 -10.21 5.66
CA LEU A 67 -1.12 -9.17 6.55
C LEU A 67 -1.50 -9.46 8.00
N ALA A 68 -0.66 -9.00 8.92
CA ALA A 68 -1.05 -8.92 10.32
C ALA A 68 -2.01 -7.73 10.52
N VAL A 69 -3.07 -7.95 11.29
CA VAL A 69 -4.05 -6.93 11.66
C VAL A 69 -4.26 -6.95 13.17
N TYR A 70 -4.46 -5.76 13.75
CA TYR A 70 -4.59 -5.56 15.17
C TYR A 70 -5.90 -4.83 15.45
N PRO A 71 -6.78 -5.35 16.33
CA PRO A 71 -8.07 -4.75 16.60
C PRO A 71 -7.91 -3.40 17.31
N ALA A 72 -8.81 -2.46 17.02
CA ALA A 72 -8.93 -1.22 17.78
C ALA A 72 -9.45 -1.51 19.18
N ASN A 73 -8.94 -0.77 20.15
CA ASN A 73 -9.44 -0.78 21.53
C ASN A 73 -10.77 -0.01 21.60
N GLU A 74 -11.44 -0.04 22.75
CA GLU A 74 -12.69 0.71 22.98
C GLU A 74 -12.51 2.25 23.02
N LYS A 75 -11.27 2.73 22.97
CA LYS A 75 -10.94 4.17 22.99
C LYS A 75 -11.37 4.83 21.68
N GLN A 76 -11.99 6.01 21.79
CA GLN A 76 -12.32 6.82 20.62
C GLN A 76 -11.05 7.30 19.90
N ILE A 77 -11.00 7.07 18.59
CA ILE A 77 -9.90 7.51 17.72
C ILE A 77 -10.30 8.82 17.03
N THR A 78 -9.51 9.86 17.24
CA THR A 78 -9.70 11.23 16.76
C THR A 78 -8.43 11.74 16.08
N LEU A 79 -8.52 12.87 15.38
CA LEU A 79 -7.37 13.52 14.77
C LEU A 79 -6.27 13.85 15.81
N LEU A 80 -6.67 14.17 17.05
CA LEU A 80 -5.77 14.62 18.11
C LEU A 80 -5.06 13.48 18.85
N ASN A 81 -5.47 12.22 18.67
CA ASN A 81 -4.83 11.08 19.33
C ASN A 81 -4.33 9.99 18.37
N GLN A 82 -4.70 10.00 17.09
CA GLN A 82 -4.32 8.94 16.15
C GLN A 82 -2.79 8.73 16.00
N HIS A 83 -1.97 9.74 16.29
CA HIS A 83 -0.51 9.62 16.31
C HIS A 83 0.00 8.71 17.46
N ARG A 84 -0.78 8.57 18.54
CA ARG A 84 -0.55 7.64 19.67
C ARG A 84 -1.18 6.28 19.40
N PHE A 85 -1.12 5.81 18.16
CA PHE A 85 -1.76 4.55 17.76
C PHE A 85 -1.39 3.35 18.65
N PRO A 86 -0.18 3.17 19.21
CA PRO A 86 0.10 2.00 20.06
C PRO A 86 -0.77 1.91 21.31
N GLU A 87 -1.39 3.01 21.75
CA GLU A 87 -2.32 3.04 22.89
C GLU A 87 -3.78 2.75 22.50
N LEU A 88 -4.07 2.78 21.20
CA LEU A 88 -5.41 2.74 20.60
C LEU A 88 -5.75 1.38 19.98
N TYR A 89 -4.77 0.49 19.82
CA TYR A 89 -4.95 -0.86 19.28
C TYR A 89 -4.32 -1.90 20.21
N ASP A 90 -4.83 -3.13 20.17
CA ASP A 90 -4.22 -4.26 20.84
C ASP A 90 -3.18 -4.91 19.92
N LEU A 91 -1.92 -4.50 20.09
CA LEU A 91 -0.80 -5.02 19.29
C LEU A 91 -0.39 -6.46 19.68
N TYR A 92 -0.98 -7.03 20.72
CA TYR A 92 -0.75 -8.42 21.14
C TYR A 92 -1.79 -9.38 20.58
N ALA A 93 -3.01 -8.90 20.31
CA ALA A 93 -4.08 -9.67 19.66
C ALA A 93 -3.99 -9.70 18.13
N GLY A 94 -2.77 -9.89 17.59
CA GLY A 94 -2.52 -9.90 16.16
C GLY A 94 -3.20 -11.08 15.44
N GLN A 95 -3.97 -10.78 14.40
CA GLN A 95 -4.62 -11.76 13.53
C GLN A 95 -4.07 -11.66 12.11
N THR A 96 -4.33 -12.69 11.28
CA THR A 96 -3.95 -12.66 9.86
C THR A 96 -5.17 -12.45 8.99
N GLU A 97 -5.07 -11.50 8.05
CA GLU A 97 -6.12 -11.22 7.08
C GLU A 97 -5.58 -11.22 5.65
N GLU A 98 -6.36 -11.76 4.71
CA GLU A 98 -6.05 -11.67 3.29
C GLU A 98 -6.60 -10.39 2.68
N ILE A 99 -5.71 -9.55 2.17
CA ILE A 99 -6.07 -8.28 1.55
C ILE A 99 -5.47 -8.20 0.14
N SER A 100 -6.23 -7.66 -0.80
CA SER A 100 -5.77 -7.49 -2.18
C SER A 100 -4.80 -6.32 -2.32
N TYR A 101 -3.95 -6.35 -3.36
CA TYR A 101 -3.08 -5.22 -3.72
C TYR A 101 -3.86 -3.91 -3.87
N TRP A 102 -5.03 -3.98 -4.51
CA TRP A 102 -5.96 -2.85 -4.62
C TRP A 102 -6.36 -2.27 -3.27
N ASN A 103 -6.72 -3.14 -2.31
CA ASN A 103 -7.16 -2.71 -0.99
C ASN A 103 -6.00 -2.20 -0.12
N ILE A 104 -4.80 -2.76 -0.26
CA ILE A 104 -3.59 -2.21 0.36
C ILE A 104 -3.36 -0.77 -0.12
N CYS A 105 -3.37 -0.53 -1.44
CA CYS A 105 -3.22 0.82 -1.98
C CYS A 105 -4.27 1.78 -1.42
N ASN A 106 -5.53 1.34 -1.27
CA ASN A 106 -6.58 2.15 -0.67
C ASN A 106 -6.29 2.49 0.80
N GLN A 107 -5.77 1.55 1.60
CA GLN A 107 -5.39 1.83 2.99
C GLN A 107 -4.31 2.91 3.07
N PHE A 108 -3.35 2.92 2.15
CA PHE A 108 -2.30 3.93 2.13
C PHE A 108 -2.76 5.28 1.62
N ILE A 109 -3.50 5.33 0.51
CA ILE A 109 -3.93 6.59 -0.10
C ILE A 109 -4.89 7.35 0.82
N HIS A 110 -5.69 6.63 1.59
CA HIS A 110 -6.64 7.20 2.54
C HIS A 110 -6.18 7.05 3.99
N SER A 111 -4.87 6.88 4.23
CA SER A 111 -4.34 6.62 5.56
C SER A 111 -4.56 7.82 6.49
N SER A 112 -5.22 7.58 7.62
CA SER A 112 -5.24 8.51 8.75
C SER A 112 -4.08 8.25 9.71
N ILE A 113 -3.61 7.00 9.74
CA ILE A 113 -2.43 6.54 10.48
C ILE A 113 -1.46 5.96 9.46
N PHE A 114 -0.27 6.53 9.38
CA PHE A 114 0.87 6.00 8.63
C PHE A 114 2.09 6.09 9.54
N ALA A 115 2.62 4.95 9.97
CA ALA A 115 3.73 4.88 10.90
C ALA A 115 4.78 3.87 10.43
N PRO A 116 5.91 4.32 9.87
CA PRO A 116 7.05 3.46 9.58
C PRO A 116 7.55 2.77 10.85
N PHE A 117 7.75 1.45 10.77
CA PHE A 117 8.23 0.65 11.90
C PHE A 117 9.73 0.35 11.74
N VAL A 118 10.52 0.99 12.59
CA VAL A 118 11.99 0.91 12.63
C VAL A 118 12.41 0.45 14.03
N PRO A 119 12.41 -0.86 14.32
CA PRO A 119 12.73 -1.39 15.65
C PRO A 119 14.14 -0.98 16.09
N PHE A 120 14.27 -0.54 17.34
CA PHE A 120 15.53 -0.07 17.92
C PHE A 120 16.21 1.07 17.11
N GLY A 121 15.44 1.80 16.30
CA GLY A 121 15.95 2.86 15.42
C GLY A 121 16.83 2.36 14.27
N LYS A 122 16.80 1.06 13.97
CA LYS A 122 17.55 0.44 12.87
C LYS A 122 16.60 -0.37 11.99
N SER A 123 16.89 -0.43 10.69
CA SER A 123 16.20 -1.30 9.72
C SER A 123 14.69 -1.06 9.61
N LEU A 124 14.25 -0.50 8.50
CA LEU A 124 12.80 -0.42 8.24
C LEU A 124 12.27 -1.83 7.95
N VAL A 125 11.36 -2.33 8.79
CA VAL A 125 10.78 -3.68 8.62
C VAL A 125 9.36 -3.66 8.06
N GLY A 126 8.66 -2.54 8.20
CA GLY A 126 7.29 -2.39 7.70
C GLY A 126 6.63 -1.09 8.13
N PHE A 127 5.31 -1.05 8.04
CA PHE A 127 4.48 0.11 8.32
C PHE A 127 3.23 -0.32 9.06
N TYR A 128 2.86 0.41 10.09
CA TYR A 128 1.52 0.37 10.65
C TYR A 128 0.64 1.37 9.91
N ILE A 129 -0.55 0.92 9.51
CA ILE A 129 -1.43 1.72 8.68
C ILE A 129 -2.90 1.47 8.95
N ALA A 130 -3.68 2.55 8.95
CA ALA A 130 -5.13 2.47 8.90
C ALA A 130 -5.69 3.65 8.11
N SER A 131 -6.65 3.36 7.23
CA SER A 131 -7.46 4.41 6.60
C SER A 131 -8.45 5.05 7.57
N ASP A 132 -8.99 6.20 7.21
CA ASP A 132 -10.05 6.87 7.99
C ASP A 132 -11.24 5.95 8.30
N ARG A 133 -11.59 5.08 7.36
CA ARG A 133 -12.64 4.08 7.53
C ARG A 133 -12.20 2.94 8.43
N ALA A 134 -11.00 2.40 8.22
CA ALA A 134 -10.53 1.22 8.93
C ALA A 134 -10.09 1.51 10.37
N LYS A 135 -9.66 2.73 10.69
CA LYS A 135 -9.03 3.06 11.99
C LYS A 135 -9.89 2.69 13.20
N LYS A 136 -11.22 2.77 13.07
CA LYS A 136 -12.14 2.43 14.17
C LYS A 136 -12.26 0.92 14.43
N GLU A 137 -11.80 0.10 13.49
CA GLU A 137 -11.95 -1.36 13.55
C GLU A 137 -10.59 -2.02 13.78
N LYS A 138 -9.58 -1.64 13.00
CA LYS A 138 -8.28 -2.34 12.98
C LYS A 138 -7.14 -1.53 12.35
N LEU A 139 -5.94 -1.89 12.76
CA LEU A 139 -4.66 -1.43 12.24
C LEU A 139 -4.00 -2.54 11.44
N TYR A 140 -3.54 -2.25 10.23
CA TYR A 140 -2.78 -3.19 9.41
C TYR A 140 -1.28 -3.01 9.65
N TYR A 141 -0.56 -4.12 9.63
CA TYR A 141 0.90 -4.11 9.51
C TYR A 141 1.33 -4.65 8.14
N VAL A 142 1.91 -3.76 7.34
CA VAL A 142 2.42 -4.06 6.00
C VAL A 142 3.93 -4.17 6.09
N GLN A 143 4.46 -5.37 5.88
CA GLN A 143 5.91 -5.57 5.83
C GLN A 143 6.51 -4.84 4.62
N LEU A 144 7.71 -4.29 4.76
CA LEU A 144 8.38 -3.57 3.69
C LEU A 144 8.55 -4.45 2.43
N LYS A 145 8.84 -5.75 2.60
CA LYS A 145 8.95 -6.73 1.51
C LYS A 145 7.68 -6.83 0.68
N VAL A 146 6.50 -6.72 1.31
CA VAL A 146 5.21 -6.77 0.58
C VAL A 146 5.09 -5.56 -0.33
N LEU A 147 5.48 -4.37 0.14
CA LEU A 147 5.48 -3.17 -0.69
C LEU A 147 6.49 -3.26 -1.85
N VAL A 148 7.69 -3.80 -1.59
CA VAL A 148 8.71 -4.06 -2.62
C VAL A 148 8.17 -5.04 -3.66
N GLU A 149 7.63 -6.19 -3.23
CA GLU A 149 7.02 -7.20 -4.11
C GLU A 149 5.86 -6.63 -4.94
N MET A 150 5.02 -5.76 -4.35
CA MET A 150 3.95 -5.06 -5.08
C MET A 150 4.51 -4.18 -6.19
N LEU A 151 5.52 -3.36 -5.89
CA LEU A 151 6.19 -2.48 -6.87
C LEU A 151 6.85 -3.29 -7.99
N GLU A 152 7.53 -4.38 -7.67
CA GLU A 152 8.17 -5.25 -8.65
C GLU A 152 7.14 -5.98 -9.52
N SER A 153 6.11 -6.55 -8.89
CA SER A 153 5.06 -7.27 -9.62
C SER A 153 4.34 -6.36 -10.60
N VAL A 154 3.99 -5.13 -10.19
CA VAL A 154 3.30 -4.16 -11.05
C VAL A 154 4.23 -3.56 -12.11
N GLY A 155 5.50 -3.32 -11.76
CA GLY A 155 6.52 -2.85 -12.70
C GLY A 155 6.79 -3.84 -13.84
N ASN A 156 6.70 -5.14 -13.57
CA ASN A 156 6.97 -6.19 -14.56
C ASN A 156 5.72 -6.77 -15.23
N ASN A 157 4.52 -6.35 -14.86
CA ASN A 157 3.27 -6.89 -15.41
C ASN A 157 2.78 -6.05 -16.59
N TYR A 158 2.63 -6.65 -17.76
CA TYR A 158 2.11 -5.98 -18.95
C TYR A 158 0.91 -6.78 -19.48
N PRO A 159 -0.32 -6.22 -19.45
CA PRO A 159 -1.48 -6.88 -20.04
C PRO A 159 -1.25 -7.14 -21.53
N LYS A 160 -1.70 -8.31 -22.00
CA LYS A 160 -1.61 -8.72 -23.41
C LYS A 160 -2.90 -8.43 -24.16
N SER A 161 -4.02 -8.39 -23.45
CA SER A 161 -5.34 -8.13 -24.03
C SER A 161 -6.21 -7.29 -23.10
N LEU A 162 -7.13 -6.55 -23.69
CA LEU A 162 -8.16 -5.79 -23.01
C LEU A 162 -9.53 -6.18 -23.59
N GLU A 163 -10.44 -6.58 -22.71
CA GLU A 163 -11.83 -6.84 -23.06
C GLU A 163 -12.70 -5.71 -22.54
N LEU A 164 -13.54 -5.15 -23.42
CA LEU A 164 -14.46 -4.07 -23.08
C LEU A 164 -15.90 -4.57 -23.20
N THR A 165 -16.63 -4.57 -22.09
CA THR A 165 -18.05 -4.95 -22.05
C THR A 165 -18.88 -3.73 -21.66
N TYR A 166 -19.77 -3.28 -22.55
CA TYR A 166 -20.68 -2.20 -22.23
C TYR A 166 -21.67 -2.62 -21.13
N SER A 167 -21.88 -1.75 -20.15
CA SER A 167 -22.77 -2.01 -19.02
C SER A 167 -23.90 -0.98 -19.00
N ASP A 168 -25.09 -1.36 -19.47
CA ASP A 168 -26.28 -0.49 -19.52
C ASP A 168 -26.60 0.18 -18.18
N LYS A 169 -26.46 -0.57 -17.08
CA LYS A 169 -26.69 -0.07 -15.71
C LYS A 169 -25.83 1.15 -15.37
N ASN A 170 -24.58 1.15 -15.82
CA ASN A 170 -23.60 2.19 -15.50
C ASN A 170 -23.42 3.19 -16.65
N LYS A 171 -24.06 2.93 -17.80
CA LYS A 171 -23.87 3.63 -19.07
C LYS A 171 -22.39 3.79 -19.44
N GLU A 172 -21.59 2.76 -19.16
CA GLU A 172 -20.13 2.80 -19.26
C GLU A 172 -19.53 1.42 -19.59
N TYR A 173 -18.34 1.39 -20.16
CA TYR A 173 -17.60 0.15 -20.42
C TYR A 173 -16.89 -0.37 -19.17
N LYS A 174 -17.11 -1.65 -18.87
CA LYS A 174 -16.25 -2.40 -17.95
C LYS A 174 -15.06 -2.93 -18.74
N VAL A 175 -13.87 -2.65 -18.25
CA VAL A 175 -12.62 -3.13 -18.85
C VAL A 175 -12.09 -4.27 -18.00
N SER A 176 -11.76 -5.38 -18.66
CA SER A 176 -11.03 -6.49 -18.05
C SER A 176 -9.69 -6.65 -18.75
N SER A 177 -8.64 -6.97 -17.99
CA SER A 177 -7.26 -7.04 -18.46
C SER A 177 -6.61 -8.38 -18.10
N SER A 178 -6.06 -9.04 -19.12
CA SER A 178 -5.42 -10.36 -19.04
C SER A 178 -3.97 -10.36 -19.52
#